data_AF-A0A0F9THA1-F1
#
_entry.id   AF-A0A0F9THA1-F1
#
_cell.length_a   1.000
_cell.length_b   1.000
_cell.length_c   1.000
_cell.angle_alpha   90.00
_cell.angle_beta   90.00
_cell.angle_gamma   90.00
#
_symmetry.space_group_name_H-M   'P 1'
#
loop_
_entity.id
_entity.type
_entity.pdbx_description
1 polymer ?
#
loop_
_entity_poly.entity_id
_entity_poly.type
_entity_poly.pdbx_seq_one_letter_code
_entity_poly.pdbx_strand_id
1 'polypeptide(L)'
;MTYNMKNQVLIQVKGMGVPVQAPTARNADGFEIRWSSDADISPDCPVHVLSDKKQLERFVQLAVDDRFRSADLIQIIPVVVPDGSDSLTREQAINLGADPENWNMIRVAMVISGNSSRGPIMDEIEWAGTREEHAEGAHMQEAYEHAHRRKINHPSIFSHNQGGHLQKAASFMNEFQRQMKPSLRAAEEMTKGHERALLSMDLDNLNPDRALFYLKQMQTSLIDRISVQQLNVHDSMKPVVNQSSDTPVEAPAESHVKPSPGPRFH
;
A
#
# COMPACT_ATOMS: atom_id res chain seq x y z
N MET A 1 -34.42 -33.60 -17.86
CA MET A 1 -34.34 -32.15 -18.10
C MET A 1 -33.16 -31.92 -19.04
N THR A 2 -33.42 -31.50 -20.26
CA THR A 2 -32.38 -31.10 -21.21
C THR A 2 -31.93 -29.69 -20.84
N TYR A 3 -30.73 -29.56 -20.28
CA TYR A 3 -30.11 -28.25 -20.12
C TYR A 3 -29.78 -27.73 -21.52
N ASN A 4 -30.26 -26.54 -21.86
CA ASN A 4 -29.74 -25.83 -23.02
C ASN A 4 -28.24 -25.59 -22.77
N MET A 5 -27.42 -25.75 -23.80
CA MET A 5 -25.97 -25.54 -23.70
C MET A 5 -25.64 -24.18 -24.30
N LYS A 6 -24.76 -23.41 -23.66
CA LYS A 6 -24.28 -22.12 -24.16
C LYS A 6 -22.78 -22.14 -24.37
N ASN A 7 -22.35 -21.56 -25.48
CA ASN A 7 -20.94 -21.28 -25.75
C ASN A 7 -20.52 -20.09 -24.89
N GLN A 8 -19.52 -20.31 -24.05
CA GLN A 8 -18.91 -19.32 -23.19
C GLN A 8 -17.38 -19.38 -23.38
N VAL A 9 -16.67 -18.52 -22.66
CA VAL A 9 -15.24 -18.35 -22.80
C VAL A 9 -14.58 -18.37 -21.43
N LEU A 10 -13.55 -19.19 -21.29
CA LEU A 10 -12.60 -19.12 -20.19
C LEU A 10 -11.40 -18.29 -20.63
N ILE A 11 -10.95 -17.40 -19.76
CA ILE A 11 -9.72 -16.62 -19.96
C ILE A 11 -8.65 -17.12 -19.00
N GLN A 12 -7.45 -17.29 -19.52
CA GLN A 12 -6.27 -17.63 -18.74
C GLN A 12 -5.18 -16.64 -19.10
N VAL A 13 -4.54 -16.06 -18.09
CA VAL A 13 -3.50 -15.05 -18.27
C VAL A 13 -2.22 -15.56 -17.63
N LYS A 14 -1.19 -15.77 -18.45
CA LYS A 14 0.11 -16.22 -17.97
C LYS A 14 0.67 -15.20 -16.97
N GLY A 15 0.95 -15.67 -15.76
CA GLY A 15 1.41 -14.80 -14.67
C GLY A 15 0.30 -14.05 -13.93
N MET A 16 -0.99 -14.23 -14.23
CA MET A 16 -2.09 -13.83 -13.33
C MET A 16 -2.99 -15.01 -12.96
N GLY A 17 -2.90 -16.12 -13.69
CA GLY A 17 -3.71 -17.30 -13.45
C GLY A 17 -5.03 -17.27 -14.22
N VAL A 18 -6.06 -17.87 -13.63
CA VAL A 18 -7.42 -17.87 -14.15
C VAL A 18 -8.34 -17.10 -13.20
N PRO A 19 -9.43 -16.49 -13.71
CA PRO A 19 -10.45 -15.93 -12.83
C PRO A 19 -11.26 -17.04 -12.17
N VAL A 20 -11.45 -16.95 -10.86
CA VAL A 20 -12.22 -17.90 -10.07
C VAL A 20 -13.28 -17.20 -9.24
N GLN A 21 -14.36 -17.92 -8.92
CA GLN A 21 -15.41 -17.46 -8.02
C GLN A 21 -15.02 -17.80 -6.58
N ALA A 22 -14.53 -16.79 -5.85
CA ALA A 22 -14.16 -16.92 -4.46
C ALA A 22 -15.39 -16.64 -3.56
N PRO A 23 -15.75 -17.51 -2.62
CA PRO A 23 -16.90 -17.28 -1.74
C PRO A 23 -16.77 -15.98 -0.95
N THR A 24 -17.83 -15.17 -0.89
CA THR A 24 -17.87 -13.92 -0.13
C THR A 24 -19.24 -13.64 0.45
N ALA A 25 -19.29 -12.99 1.62
CA ALA A 25 -20.54 -12.53 2.23
C ALA A 25 -20.88 -11.08 1.84
N ARG A 26 -20.06 -10.45 0.99
CA ARG A 26 -20.17 -9.02 0.68
C ARG A 26 -21.24 -8.69 -0.37
N ASN A 27 -21.65 -9.66 -1.19
CA ASN A 27 -22.62 -9.47 -2.26
C ASN A 27 -23.71 -10.53 -2.23
N ALA A 28 -24.81 -10.25 -2.93
CA ALA A 28 -25.98 -11.12 -3.00
C ALA A 28 -25.69 -12.44 -3.76
N ASP A 29 -24.73 -12.41 -4.70
CA ASP A 29 -24.35 -13.57 -5.51
C ASP A 29 -23.53 -14.59 -4.69
N GLY A 30 -23.00 -14.19 -3.53
CA GLY A 30 -22.27 -15.07 -2.61
C GLY A 30 -20.82 -15.37 -3.03
N PHE A 31 -20.32 -14.75 -4.10
CA PHE A 31 -18.94 -14.90 -4.56
C PHE A 31 -18.38 -13.60 -5.18
N GLU A 32 -17.07 -13.39 -5.06
CA GLU A 32 -16.32 -12.36 -5.80
C GLU A 32 -15.42 -13.01 -6.85
N ILE A 33 -15.21 -12.32 -7.97
CA ILE A 33 -14.27 -12.80 -9.00
C ILE A 33 -12.86 -12.35 -8.61
N ARG A 34 -11.98 -13.32 -8.43
CA ARG A 34 -10.59 -13.14 -7.99
C ARG A 34 -9.65 -13.91 -8.91
N TRP A 35 -8.35 -13.63 -8.83
CA TRP A 35 -7.37 -14.38 -9.60
C TRP A 35 -6.95 -15.63 -8.84
N SER A 36 -6.78 -16.76 -9.54
CA SER A 36 -6.27 -18.00 -8.94
C SER A 36 -4.86 -17.85 -8.37
N SER A 37 -4.13 -16.79 -8.76
CA SER A 37 -2.82 -16.46 -8.19
C SER A 37 -2.86 -15.70 -6.87
N ASP A 38 -4.04 -15.28 -6.41
CA ASP A 38 -4.17 -14.61 -5.12
C ASP A 38 -3.89 -15.61 -3.98
N ALA A 39 -3.03 -15.22 -3.03
CA ALA A 39 -2.54 -16.16 -2.01
C ALA A 39 -3.64 -16.70 -1.07
N ASP A 40 -4.70 -15.91 -0.83
CA ASP A 40 -5.81 -16.28 0.06
C ASP A 40 -6.88 -17.13 -0.64
N ILE A 41 -6.73 -17.35 -1.95
CA ILE A 41 -7.71 -18.09 -2.76
C ILE A 41 -7.36 -19.57 -2.77
N SER A 42 -8.38 -20.39 -2.47
CA SER A 42 -8.27 -21.84 -2.51
C SER A 42 -8.02 -22.32 -3.96
N PRO A 43 -7.14 -23.32 -4.17
CA PRO A 43 -6.93 -23.92 -5.49
C PRO A 43 -8.19 -24.63 -6.03
N ASP A 44 -9.15 -24.93 -5.17
CA ASP A 44 -10.40 -25.63 -5.52
C ASP A 44 -11.54 -24.68 -5.89
N CYS A 45 -11.31 -23.36 -5.87
CA CYS A 45 -12.31 -22.39 -6.27
C CYS A 45 -12.72 -22.63 -7.74
N PRO A 46 -14.04 -22.62 -8.04
CA PRO A 46 -14.52 -22.87 -9.39
C PRO A 46 -14.13 -21.70 -10.30
N VAL A 47 -13.83 -22.04 -11.55
CA VAL A 47 -13.38 -21.10 -12.57
C VAL A 47 -14.56 -20.30 -13.07
N HIS A 48 -14.40 -18.99 -13.17
CA HIS A 48 -15.43 -18.14 -13.75
C HIS A 48 -15.35 -18.16 -15.28
N VAL A 49 -16.50 -18.34 -15.94
CA VAL A 49 -16.61 -18.30 -17.40
C VAL A 49 -17.40 -17.08 -17.86
N LEU A 50 -16.99 -16.51 -18.99
CA LEU A 50 -17.51 -15.27 -19.55
C LEU A 50 -18.46 -15.60 -20.71
N SER A 51 -19.65 -14.98 -20.69
CA SER A 51 -20.74 -15.40 -21.57
C SER A 51 -20.68 -14.77 -22.96
N ASP A 52 -20.14 -13.56 -23.08
CA ASP A 52 -20.14 -12.82 -24.35
C ASP A 52 -18.83 -12.06 -24.60
N LYS A 53 -18.65 -11.64 -25.86
CA LYS A 53 -17.48 -10.87 -26.29
C LYS A 53 -17.36 -9.54 -25.55
N LYS A 54 -18.50 -8.91 -25.21
CA LYS A 54 -18.52 -7.61 -24.51
C LYS A 54 -18.02 -7.73 -23.08
N GLN A 55 -18.43 -8.77 -22.35
CA GLN A 55 -17.92 -9.10 -21.02
C GLN A 55 -16.44 -9.43 -21.10
N LEU A 56 -16.00 -10.19 -22.10
CA LEU A 56 -14.58 -10.49 -22.29
C LEU A 56 -13.75 -9.22 -22.50
N GLU A 57 -14.14 -8.36 -23.43
CA GLU A 57 -13.45 -7.09 -23.69
C GLU A 57 -13.42 -6.22 -22.43
N ARG A 58 -14.55 -6.12 -21.72
CA ARG A 58 -14.64 -5.37 -20.46
C ARG A 58 -13.80 -5.97 -19.34
N PHE A 59 -13.76 -7.30 -19.23
CA PHE A 59 -12.98 -8.02 -18.23
C PHE A 59 -11.49 -7.80 -18.45
N VAL A 60 -11.01 -7.92 -19.69
CA VAL A 60 -9.61 -7.63 -20.04
C VAL A 60 -9.26 -6.18 -19.74
N GLN A 61 -10.16 -5.22 -20.03
CA GLN A 61 -9.94 -3.80 -19.78
C GLN A 61 -9.94 -3.40 -18.29
N LEU A 62 -10.63 -4.14 -17.42
CA LEU A 62 -10.80 -3.75 -16.02
C LEU A 62 -10.04 -4.64 -15.03
N ALA A 63 -9.90 -5.93 -15.31
CA ALA A 63 -9.37 -6.92 -14.37
C ALA A 63 -7.95 -7.40 -14.71
N VAL A 64 -7.52 -7.30 -15.97
CA VAL A 64 -6.16 -7.65 -16.39
C VAL A 64 -5.28 -6.41 -16.34
N ASP A 65 -4.19 -6.47 -15.61
CA ASP A 65 -3.18 -5.39 -15.55
C ASP A 65 -2.56 -5.18 -16.95
N ASP A 66 -2.32 -3.92 -17.33
CA ASP A 66 -1.78 -3.53 -18.64
C ASP A 66 -0.51 -4.30 -19.02
N ARG A 67 0.34 -4.67 -18.05
CA ARG A 67 1.56 -5.46 -18.25
C ARG A 67 1.30 -6.85 -18.82
N PHE A 68 0.09 -7.39 -18.60
CA PHE A 68 -0.31 -8.72 -19.02
C PHE A 68 -1.27 -8.71 -20.22
N ARG A 69 -1.59 -7.53 -20.78
CA ARG A 69 -2.45 -7.36 -21.97
C ARG A 69 -1.69 -7.61 -23.28
N SER A 70 -0.88 -8.67 -23.33
CA SER A 70 -0.23 -9.13 -24.55
C SER A 70 -0.95 -10.36 -25.09
N ALA A 71 -1.05 -10.48 -26.41
CA ALA A 71 -1.64 -11.66 -27.06
C ALA A 71 -0.91 -12.96 -26.67
N ASP A 72 0.40 -12.90 -26.42
CA ASP A 72 1.21 -14.06 -26.05
C ASP A 72 0.99 -14.51 -24.60
N LEU A 73 0.36 -13.66 -23.78
CA LEU A 73 0.10 -13.92 -22.36
C LEU A 73 -1.36 -14.31 -22.10
N ILE A 74 -2.28 -14.00 -23.02
CA ILE A 74 -3.71 -14.26 -22.85
C ILE A 74 -4.12 -15.46 -23.71
N GLN A 75 -4.55 -16.52 -23.04
CA GLN A 75 -5.19 -17.66 -23.66
C GLN A 75 -6.71 -17.59 -23.47
N ILE A 76 -7.42 -17.74 -24.57
CA ILE A 76 -8.89 -17.71 -24.63
C ILE A 76 -9.36 -19.11 -25.01
N ILE A 77 -10.10 -19.76 -24.13
CA ILE A 77 -10.53 -21.14 -24.28
C ILE A 77 -12.06 -21.16 -24.45
N PRO A 78 -12.58 -21.58 -25.62
CA PRO A 78 -14.02 -21.73 -25.80
C PRO A 78 -14.52 -22.92 -24.99
N VAL A 79 -15.59 -22.72 -24.22
CA VAL A 79 -16.18 -23.75 -23.35
C VAL A 79 -17.68 -23.83 -23.56
N VAL A 80 -18.25 -25.01 -23.32
CA VAL A 80 -19.69 -25.24 -23.42
C VAL A 80 -20.20 -25.58 -22.02
N VAL A 81 -21.07 -24.74 -21.49
CA VAL A 81 -21.62 -24.89 -20.13
C VAL A 81 -23.16 -24.91 -20.16
N PRO A 82 -23.80 -25.55 -19.15
CA PRO A 82 -25.25 -25.51 -19.01
C PRO A 82 -25.79 -24.08 -18.93
N ASP A 83 -26.97 -23.87 -19.49
CA ASP A 83 -27.64 -22.58 -19.44
C ASP A 83 -27.93 -22.19 -17.98
N GLY A 84 -27.53 -20.98 -17.62
CA GLY A 84 -27.57 -20.47 -16.23
C GLY A 84 -26.36 -20.82 -15.37
N SER A 85 -25.37 -21.56 -15.89
CA SER A 85 -24.08 -21.77 -15.24
C SER A 85 -23.04 -20.77 -15.75
N ASP A 86 -22.29 -20.19 -14.82
CA ASP A 86 -21.21 -19.22 -15.06
C ASP A 86 -19.87 -19.71 -14.47
N SER A 87 -19.77 -21.01 -14.18
CA SER A 87 -18.55 -21.60 -13.65
C SER A 87 -18.28 -23.05 -14.05
N LEU A 88 -17.01 -23.43 -13.91
CA LEU A 88 -16.48 -24.77 -14.19
C LEU A 88 -15.60 -25.22 -13.03
N THR A 89 -15.49 -26.53 -12.81
CA THR A 89 -14.46 -27.04 -11.89
C THR A 89 -13.07 -26.92 -12.50
N ARG A 90 -12.03 -26.90 -11.67
CA ARG A 90 -10.64 -26.91 -12.12
C ARG A 90 -10.35 -28.07 -13.08
N GLU A 91 -10.80 -29.27 -12.74
CA GLU A 91 -10.63 -30.47 -13.58
C GLU A 91 -11.30 -30.32 -14.95
N GLN A 92 -12.51 -29.75 -15.00
CA GLN A 92 -13.21 -29.48 -16.25
C GLN A 92 -12.43 -28.46 -17.11
N ALA A 93 -11.94 -27.39 -16.52
CA ALA A 93 -11.16 -26.38 -17.22
C ALA A 93 -9.85 -26.96 -17.80
N ILE A 94 -9.14 -27.79 -17.03
CA ILE A 94 -7.90 -28.47 -17.49
C ILE A 94 -8.21 -29.40 -18.66
N ASN A 95 -9.29 -30.19 -18.56
CA ASN A 95 -9.71 -31.08 -19.64
C ASN A 95 -10.09 -30.32 -20.94
N LEU A 96 -10.49 -29.06 -20.82
CA LEU A 96 -10.81 -28.17 -21.94
C LEU A 96 -9.58 -27.42 -22.48
N GLY A 97 -8.39 -27.65 -21.91
CA GLY A 97 -7.11 -27.12 -22.39
C GLY A 97 -6.51 -25.98 -21.56
N ALA A 98 -7.05 -25.70 -20.37
CA ALA A 98 -6.44 -24.72 -19.46
C ALA A 98 -5.15 -25.29 -18.85
N ASP A 99 -4.09 -24.47 -18.81
CA ASP A 99 -2.80 -24.87 -18.24
C ASP A 99 -2.92 -25.04 -16.70
N PRO A 100 -2.67 -26.25 -16.16
CA PRO A 100 -2.79 -26.51 -14.72
C PRO A 100 -1.79 -25.72 -13.86
N GLU A 101 -0.64 -25.31 -14.40
CA GLU A 101 0.42 -24.62 -13.66
C GLU A 101 -0.03 -23.23 -13.18
N ASN A 102 -0.92 -22.58 -13.91
CA ASN A 102 -1.45 -21.26 -13.59
C ASN A 102 -2.30 -21.21 -12.31
N TRP A 103 -2.78 -22.36 -11.80
CA TRP A 103 -3.38 -22.44 -10.46
C TRP A 103 -2.34 -22.61 -9.35
N ASN A 104 -1.16 -23.14 -9.69
CA ASN A 104 -0.10 -23.37 -8.72
C ASN A 104 0.74 -22.11 -8.48
N MET A 105 0.70 -21.14 -9.38
CA MET A 105 1.39 -19.87 -9.20
C MET A 105 0.65 -18.97 -8.21
N ILE A 106 1.38 -18.38 -7.26
CA ILE A 106 0.94 -17.27 -6.41
C ILE A 106 1.68 -16.00 -6.80
N ARG A 107 0.98 -14.87 -6.71
CA ARG A 107 1.57 -13.54 -6.76
C ARG A 107 1.24 -12.74 -5.53
N VAL A 108 2.25 -12.07 -5.00
CA VAL A 108 2.10 -11.20 -3.84
C VAL A 108 2.81 -9.89 -4.09
N ALA A 109 2.04 -8.80 -4.11
CA ALA A 109 2.60 -7.47 -3.95
C ALA A 109 2.82 -7.21 -2.45
N MET A 110 4.04 -6.76 -2.12
CA MET A 110 4.45 -6.38 -0.77
C MET A 110 5.04 -4.98 -0.75
N VAL A 111 4.73 -4.25 0.31
CA VAL A 111 5.32 -2.96 0.64
C VAL A 111 6.28 -3.17 1.79
N ILE A 112 7.52 -2.73 1.61
CA ILE A 112 8.57 -2.77 2.63
C ILE A 112 8.77 -1.35 3.11
N SER A 113 8.70 -1.14 4.42
CA SER A 113 8.99 0.16 5.03
C SER A 113 10.00 0.03 6.16
N GLY A 114 10.77 1.08 6.39
CA GLY A 114 11.71 1.14 7.51
C GLY A 114 12.57 2.40 7.45
N ASN A 115 13.69 2.38 8.16
CA ASN A 115 14.60 3.52 8.21
C ASN A 115 15.93 3.18 7.54
N SER A 116 16.40 4.08 6.68
CA SER A 116 17.77 4.06 6.17
C SER A 116 18.65 5.07 6.90
N SER A 117 19.95 5.06 6.62
CA SER A 117 20.88 6.12 7.05
C SER A 117 20.49 7.54 6.63
N ARG A 118 19.61 7.69 5.63
CA ARG A 118 19.13 8.98 5.11
C ARG A 118 17.71 9.33 5.57
N GLY A 119 17.09 8.50 6.40
CA GLY A 119 15.72 8.67 6.87
C GLY A 119 14.76 7.55 6.45
N PRO A 120 13.46 7.72 6.67
CA PRO A 120 12.43 6.74 6.34
C PRO A 120 12.41 6.41 4.84
N ILE A 121 12.30 5.12 4.52
CA ILE A 121 12.16 4.62 3.14
C ILE A 121 10.98 3.66 3.09
N MET A 122 10.24 3.75 1.99
CA MET A 122 9.25 2.77 1.58
C MET A 122 9.63 2.29 0.18
N ASP A 123 9.52 1.00 -0.05
CA ASP A 123 9.79 0.37 -1.36
C ASP A 123 8.78 -0.74 -1.61
N GLU A 124 8.57 -1.06 -2.88
CA GLU A 124 7.58 -2.06 -3.30
C GLU A 124 8.31 -3.23 -3.96
N ILE A 125 7.81 -4.44 -3.71
CA ILE A 125 8.28 -5.65 -4.37
C ILE A 125 7.08 -6.50 -4.76
N GLU A 126 7.08 -6.95 -6.01
CA GLU A 126 6.18 -8.01 -6.46
C GLU A 126 6.94 -9.33 -6.46
N TRP A 127 6.36 -10.31 -5.79
CA TRP A 127 6.85 -11.67 -5.76
C TRP A 127 5.94 -12.58 -6.57
N ALA A 128 6.53 -13.53 -7.29
CA ALA A 128 5.82 -14.58 -8.00
C ALA A 128 6.56 -15.91 -7.79
N GLY A 129 5.82 -16.96 -7.45
CA GLY A 129 6.34 -18.30 -7.26
C GLY A 129 5.21 -19.29 -7.11
N THR A 130 5.52 -20.51 -6.70
CA THR A 130 4.53 -21.57 -6.48
C THR A 130 3.81 -21.40 -5.13
N ARG A 131 2.68 -22.11 -4.97
CA ARG A 131 1.94 -22.18 -3.71
C ARG A 131 2.78 -22.78 -2.58
N GLU A 132 3.61 -23.75 -2.91
CA GLU A 132 4.54 -24.39 -1.97
C GLU A 132 5.60 -23.40 -1.49
N GLU A 133 6.31 -22.74 -2.41
CA GLU A 133 7.30 -21.70 -2.07
C GLU A 133 6.69 -20.55 -1.24
N HIS A 134 5.45 -20.16 -1.56
CA HIS A 134 4.74 -19.17 -0.77
C HIS A 134 4.48 -19.66 0.66
N ALA A 135 4.04 -20.91 0.83
CA ALA A 135 3.78 -21.52 2.13
C ALA A 135 5.06 -21.71 2.97
N GLU A 136 6.20 -21.95 2.32
CA GLU A 136 7.52 -22.01 2.94
C GLU A 136 8.07 -20.63 3.33
N GLY A 137 7.44 -19.54 2.87
CA GLY A 137 7.83 -18.18 3.19
C GLY A 137 8.88 -17.57 2.26
N ALA A 138 9.09 -18.14 1.07
CA ALA A 138 10.06 -17.63 0.08
C ALA A 138 9.82 -16.15 -0.27
N HIS A 139 8.55 -15.74 -0.38
CA HIS A 139 8.15 -14.35 -0.59
C HIS A 139 8.69 -13.41 0.51
N MET A 140 8.63 -13.82 1.78
CA MET A 140 9.17 -13.02 2.89
C MET A 140 10.69 -12.97 2.85
N GLN A 141 11.35 -14.10 2.54
CA GLN A 141 12.80 -14.15 2.41
C GLN A 141 13.28 -13.17 1.33
N GLU A 142 12.67 -13.19 0.15
CA GLU A 142 13.03 -12.29 -0.94
C GLU A 142 12.77 -10.81 -0.58
N ALA A 143 11.68 -10.53 0.14
CA ALA A 143 11.40 -9.19 0.64
C ALA A 143 12.46 -8.72 1.65
N TYR A 144 12.96 -9.58 2.54
CA TYR A 144 14.07 -9.26 3.44
C TYR A 144 15.38 -9.02 2.69
N GLU A 145 15.70 -9.85 1.70
CA GLU A 145 16.89 -9.67 0.86
C GLU A 145 16.82 -8.37 0.04
N HIS A 146 15.63 -8.02 -0.44
CA HIS A 146 15.38 -6.75 -1.11
C HIS A 146 15.57 -5.56 -0.14
N ALA A 147 15.01 -5.63 1.07
CA ALA A 147 15.19 -4.62 2.10
C ALA A 147 16.67 -4.40 2.45
N HIS A 148 17.44 -5.49 2.57
CA HIS A 148 18.87 -5.45 2.85
C HIS A 148 19.65 -4.77 1.71
N ARG A 149 19.36 -5.12 0.45
CA ARG A 149 19.95 -4.46 -0.74
C ARG A 149 19.65 -2.96 -0.76
N ARG A 150 18.47 -2.55 -0.29
CA ARG A 150 18.04 -1.16 -0.18
C ARG A 150 18.54 -0.43 1.08
N LYS A 151 19.30 -1.11 1.95
CA LYS A 151 19.81 -0.57 3.22
C LYS A 151 18.69 -0.06 4.15
N ILE A 152 17.56 -0.76 4.15
CA ILE A 152 16.45 -0.51 5.07
C ILE A 152 16.74 -1.28 6.36
N ASN A 153 17.00 -0.55 7.44
CA ASN A 153 17.20 -1.12 8.76
C ASN A 153 15.84 -1.45 9.39
N HIS A 154 15.74 -2.63 10.00
CA HIS A 154 14.53 -3.14 10.66
C HIS A 154 13.27 -3.03 9.78
N PRO A 155 13.22 -3.72 8.62
CA PRO A 155 12.11 -3.60 7.70
C PRO A 155 10.82 -4.17 8.30
N SER A 156 9.73 -3.44 8.10
CA SER A 156 8.35 -3.90 8.26
C SER A 156 7.78 -4.20 6.88
N ILE A 157 7.37 -5.45 6.67
CA ILE A 157 6.88 -5.96 5.39
C ILE A 157 5.37 -6.15 5.49
N PHE A 158 4.63 -5.59 4.53
CA PHE A 158 3.18 -5.66 4.46
C PHE A 158 2.76 -6.25 3.13
N SER A 159 1.92 -7.28 3.14
CA SER A 159 1.31 -7.80 1.90
C SER A 159 -0.04 -7.14 1.63
N HIS A 160 -0.43 -7.09 0.35
CA HIS A 160 -1.75 -6.57 -0.07
C HIS A 160 -2.95 -7.27 0.62
N ASN A 161 -2.80 -8.55 1.00
CA ASN A 161 -3.81 -9.31 1.76
C ASN A 161 -3.95 -8.85 3.22
N GLN A 162 -2.91 -8.21 3.77
CA GLN A 162 -2.93 -7.61 5.10
C GLN A 162 -3.51 -6.18 5.10
N GLY A 163 -4.17 -5.73 4.02
CA GLY A 163 -4.76 -4.39 3.88
C GLY A 163 -5.70 -3.96 5.02
N GLY A 164 -6.40 -4.90 5.67
CA GLY A 164 -7.19 -4.61 6.89
C GLY A 164 -6.33 -4.29 8.11
N HIS A 165 -5.10 -4.79 8.16
CA HIS A 165 -4.10 -4.48 9.18
C HIS A 165 -3.33 -3.19 8.87
N LEU A 166 -3.25 -2.71 7.62
CA LEU A 166 -2.63 -1.42 7.30
C LEU A 166 -3.42 -0.24 7.86
N GLN A 167 -4.76 -0.26 7.84
CA GLN A 167 -5.58 0.74 8.55
C GLN A 167 -5.41 0.65 10.08
N LYS A 168 -5.32 -0.57 10.62
CA LYS A 168 -5.09 -0.80 12.06
C LYS A 168 -3.66 -0.42 12.49
N ALA A 169 -2.67 -0.65 11.64
CA ALA A 169 -1.27 -0.30 11.85
C ALA A 169 -1.04 1.20 11.67
N ALA A 170 -1.71 1.86 10.73
CA ALA A 170 -1.73 3.31 10.61
C ALA A 170 -2.41 3.96 11.83
N SER A 171 -3.52 3.39 12.29
CA SER A 171 -4.17 3.81 13.55
C SER A 171 -3.24 3.60 14.74
N PHE A 172 -2.61 2.43 14.86
CA PHE A 172 -1.66 2.10 15.92
C PHE A 172 -0.41 3.00 15.88
N MET A 173 0.19 3.25 14.72
CA MET A 173 1.36 4.13 14.57
C MET A 173 1.01 5.58 14.91
N ASN A 174 -0.19 6.06 14.54
CA ASN A 174 -0.68 7.36 14.97
C ASN A 174 -0.88 7.41 16.50
N GLU A 175 -1.46 6.38 17.11
CA GLU A 175 -1.62 6.30 18.57
C GLU A 175 -0.30 6.12 19.33
N PHE A 176 0.65 5.40 18.75
CA PHE A 176 1.98 5.19 19.30
C PHE A 176 2.83 6.47 19.21
N GLN A 177 2.79 7.17 18.08
CA GLN A 177 3.42 8.51 17.97
C GLN A 177 2.77 9.53 18.91
N ARG A 178 1.45 9.44 19.14
CA ARG A 178 0.73 10.22 20.16
C ARG A 178 1.23 9.94 21.57
N GLN A 179 1.58 8.69 21.88
CA GLN A 179 2.15 8.30 23.18
C GLN A 179 3.64 8.65 23.34
N MET A 180 4.42 8.60 22.25
CA MET A 180 5.87 8.76 22.25
C MET A 180 6.36 10.23 22.11
N LYS A 181 5.47 11.19 21.80
CA LYS A 181 5.79 12.63 21.77
C LYS A 181 5.18 13.36 22.97
N PRO A 182 5.96 13.66 24.03
CA PRO A 182 5.47 14.33 25.24
C PRO A 182 4.77 15.67 24.98
N SER A 183 5.19 16.40 23.94
CA SER A 183 4.61 17.68 23.53
C SER A 183 3.18 17.56 23.00
N LEU A 184 2.85 16.48 22.29
CA LEU A 184 1.50 16.23 21.76
C LEU A 184 0.55 15.77 22.87
N ARG A 185 1.03 14.91 23.77
CA ARG A 185 0.28 14.49 24.95
C ARG A 185 -0.03 15.67 25.90
N ALA A 186 0.96 16.52 26.15
CA ALA A 186 0.77 17.75 26.91
C ALA A 186 -0.22 18.70 26.20
N ALA A 187 -0.15 18.83 24.87
CA ALA A 187 -1.09 19.66 24.11
C ALA A 187 -2.54 19.13 24.19
N GLU A 188 -2.77 17.82 24.17
CA GLU A 188 -4.11 17.22 24.33
C GLU A 188 -4.63 17.32 25.77
N GLU A 189 -3.78 17.09 26.78
CA GLU A 189 -4.17 17.30 28.18
C GLU A 189 -4.48 18.77 28.47
N MET A 190 -3.69 19.69 27.91
CA MET A 190 -4.01 21.12 27.94
C MET A 190 -5.32 21.39 27.21
N THR A 191 -5.56 20.81 26.03
CA THR A 191 -6.80 21.03 25.27
C THR A 191 -8.02 20.54 26.05
N LYS A 192 -7.98 19.33 26.62
CA LYS A 192 -9.06 18.79 27.48
C LYS A 192 -9.23 19.59 28.77
N GLY A 193 -8.13 20.12 29.33
CA GLY A 193 -8.15 21.03 30.46
C GLY A 193 -8.83 22.37 30.13
N HIS A 194 -8.52 22.96 28.99
CA HIS A 194 -9.14 24.19 28.52
C HIS A 194 -10.62 23.97 28.16
N GLU A 195 -10.96 22.86 27.51
CA GLU A 195 -12.34 22.52 27.16
C GLU A 195 -13.21 22.33 28.41
N ARG A 196 -12.71 21.61 29.42
CA ARG A 196 -13.39 21.51 30.72
C ARG A 196 -13.51 22.86 31.41
N ALA A 197 -12.45 23.67 31.41
CA ALA A 197 -12.46 25.00 32.02
C ALA A 197 -13.45 25.96 31.36
N LEU A 198 -13.59 25.89 30.03
CA LEU A 198 -14.57 26.66 29.25
C LEU A 198 -16.00 26.19 29.53
N LEU A 199 -16.23 24.88 29.61
CA LEU A 199 -17.56 24.32 29.90
C LEU A 199 -17.99 24.52 31.36
N SER A 200 -17.03 24.65 32.28
CA SER A 200 -17.29 24.94 33.71
C SER A 200 -17.21 26.43 34.04
N MET A 201 -17.01 27.30 33.05
CA MET A 201 -16.88 28.74 33.28
C MET A 201 -18.27 29.31 33.59
N ASP A 202 -18.47 29.78 34.82
CA ASP A 202 -19.71 30.43 35.20
C ASP A 202 -19.76 31.83 34.56
N LEU A 203 -20.67 31.99 33.60
CA LEU A 203 -20.82 33.21 32.80
C LEU A 203 -21.88 34.17 33.37
N ASP A 204 -22.56 33.80 34.46
CA ASP A 204 -23.76 34.49 34.94
C ASP A 204 -23.49 35.92 35.48
N ASN A 205 -22.22 36.28 35.72
CA ASN A 205 -21.80 37.62 36.16
C ASN A 205 -20.84 38.33 35.18
N LEU A 206 -20.69 37.84 33.96
CA LEU A 206 -19.77 38.44 32.99
C LEU A 206 -20.44 39.61 32.26
N ASN A 207 -19.89 40.81 32.43
CA ASN A 207 -20.33 41.99 31.67
C ASN A 207 -20.31 41.66 30.16
N PRO A 208 -21.42 41.90 29.42
CA PRO A 208 -21.59 41.44 28.04
C PRO A 208 -20.48 41.93 27.09
N ASP A 209 -19.92 43.12 27.32
CA ASP A 209 -18.83 43.65 26.49
C ASP A 209 -17.52 42.86 26.69
N ARG A 210 -17.27 42.37 27.91
CA ARG A 210 -16.12 41.50 28.21
C ARG A 210 -16.33 40.09 27.69
N ALA A 211 -17.54 39.56 27.75
CA ALA A 211 -17.87 38.25 27.18
C ALA A 211 -17.64 38.24 25.67
N LEU A 212 -18.08 39.28 24.96
CA LEU A 212 -17.86 39.45 23.53
C LEU A 212 -16.36 39.57 23.19
N PHE A 213 -15.59 40.28 24.02
CA PHE A 213 -14.14 40.40 23.86
C PHE A 213 -13.44 39.03 23.98
N TYR A 214 -13.78 38.23 24.99
CA TYR A 214 -13.19 36.89 25.14
C TYR A 214 -13.59 35.93 24.02
N LEU A 215 -14.84 35.98 23.56
CA LEU A 215 -15.29 35.18 22.41
C LEU A 215 -14.54 35.57 21.13
N LYS A 216 -14.30 36.86 20.89
CA LYS A 216 -13.49 37.33 19.75
C LYS A 216 -12.03 36.88 19.84
N GLN A 217 -11.44 36.88 21.04
CA GLN A 217 -10.09 36.35 21.24
C GLN A 217 -10.01 34.84 20.98
N MET A 218 -11.01 34.07 21.44
CA MET A 218 -11.08 32.63 21.18
C MET A 218 -11.25 32.34 19.68
N GLN A 219 -12.12 33.10 19.00
CA GLN A 219 -12.31 32.98 17.56
C GLN A 219 -11.03 33.27 16.78
N THR A 220 -10.32 34.36 17.13
CA THR A 220 -9.07 34.74 16.47
C THR A 220 -7.98 33.68 16.68
N SER A 221 -7.86 33.18 17.91
CA SER A 221 -6.90 32.11 18.24
C SER A 221 -7.19 30.79 17.51
N LEU A 222 -8.46 30.46 17.29
CA LEU A 222 -8.86 29.29 16.48
C LEU A 222 -8.53 29.48 15.00
N ILE A 223 -8.77 30.67 14.45
CA ILE A 223 -8.45 31.02 13.06
C ILE A 223 -6.94 30.94 12.81
N ASP A 224 -6.13 31.52 13.71
CA ASP A 224 -4.66 31.45 13.61
C ASP A 224 -4.17 30.00 13.67
N ARG A 225 -4.79 29.17 14.52
CA ARG A 225 -4.43 27.75 14.65
C ARG A 225 -4.78 26.93 13.40
N ILE A 226 -5.96 27.15 12.80
CA ILE A 226 -6.36 26.53 11.53
C ILE A 226 -5.39 26.95 10.43
N SER A 227 -5.00 28.22 10.40
CA SER A 227 -4.05 28.76 9.41
C SER A 227 -2.66 28.12 9.54
N VAL A 228 -2.16 27.95 10.78
CA VAL A 228 -0.88 27.24 11.04
C VAL A 228 -0.96 25.75 10.70
N GLN A 229 -2.09 25.09 10.96
CA GLN A 229 -2.29 23.70 10.54
C GLN A 229 -2.32 23.55 9.01
N GLN A 230 -3.00 24.46 8.31
CA GLN A 230 -3.03 24.49 6.84
C GLN A 230 -1.64 24.77 6.26
N LEU A 231 -0.85 25.67 6.85
CA LEU A 231 0.54 25.93 6.45
C LEU A 231 1.45 24.71 6.65
N ASN A 232 1.30 23.99 7.76
CA ASN A 232 2.08 22.76 8.00
C ASN A 232 1.70 21.62 7.04
N VAL A 233 0.44 21.52 6.62
CA VAL A 233 0.00 20.58 5.57
C VAL A 233 0.56 21.00 4.20
N HIS A 234 0.62 22.31 3.93
CA HIS A 234 1.10 22.84 2.65
C HIS A 234 2.64 22.80 2.49
N ASP A 235 3.41 22.97 3.58
CA ASP A 235 4.87 22.78 3.57
C ASP A 235 5.27 21.30 3.49
N SER A 236 4.39 20.38 3.91
CA SER A 236 4.57 18.93 3.70
C SER A 236 4.33 18.49 2.25
N MET A 237 3.78 19.36 1.40
CA MET A 237 3.46 19.10 -0.01
C MET A 237 4.29 19.91 -1.02
N LYS A 238 5.23 20.75 -0.57
CA LYS A 238 6.16 21.43 -1.49
C LYS A 238 7.31 20.48 -1.86
N PRO A 239 7.66 20.32 -3.16
CA PRO A 239 8.91 19.66 -3.51
C PRO A 239 10.06 20.48 -2.94
N VAL A 240 11.03 19.81 -2.31
CA VAL A 240 12.27 20.42 -1.83
C VAL A 240 13.01 21.00 -3.04
N VAL A 241 12.83 22.31 -3.27
CA VAL A 241 13.69 23.08 -4.16
C VAL A 241 15.01 23.25 -3.42
N ASN A 242 16.04 22.51 -3.86
CA ASN A 242 17.42 22.72 -3.42
C ASN A 242 17.83 24.14 -3.81
N GLN A 243 17.74 25.08 -2.86
CA GLN A 243 18.48 26.33 -2.93
C GLN A 243 19.92 26.02 -2.52
N SER A 244 20.78 25.86 -3.53
CA SER A 244 22.23 25.93 -3.39
C SER A 244 22.59 27.30 -2.84
N SER A 245 23.02 27.36 -1.58
CA SER A 245 23.72 28.51 -1.02
C SER A 245 25.14 28.53 -1.59
N ASP A 246 25.39 29.48 -2.49
CA ASP A 246 26.74 29.85 -2.94
C ASP A 246 27.55 30.38 -1.76
N THR A 247 28.48 29.57 -1.26
CA THR A 247 29.66 30.04 -0.52
C THR A 247 30.79 30.27 -1.53
N PRO A 248 31.44 31.45 -1.58
CA PRO A 248 32.60 31.64 -2.44
C PRO A 248 33.77 30.81 -1.93
N VAL A 249 34.28 29.94 -2.78
CA VAL A 249 35.48 29.14 -2.56
C VAL A 249 36.70 30.06 -2.64
N GLU A 250 37.41 30.25 -1.53
CA GLU A 250 38.72 30.88 -1.50
C GLU A 250 39.76 29.91 -2.07
N ALA A 251 40.50 30.35 -3.09
CA ALA A 251 41.45 29.54 -3.85
C ALA A 251 42.69 29.13 -3.01
N PRO A 252 43.28 27.95 -3.26
CA PRO A 252 44.48 27.51 -2.54
C PRO A 252 45.73 28.23 -3.09
N ALA A 253 46.49 28.86 -2.20
CA ALA A 253 47.81 29.41 -2.51
C ALA A 253 48.88 28.30 -2.56
N GLU A 254 49.76 28.39 -3.55
CA GLU A 254 50.81 27.43 -3.87
C GLU A 254 51.93 27.32 -2.82
N SER A 255 52.57 26.17 -2.90
CA SER A 255 53.70 25.61 -2.15
C SER A 255 54.83 26.53 -1.71
N HIS A 256 55.33 26.28 -0.49
CA HIS A 256 56.78 26.30 -0.23
C HIS A 256 57.22 25.12 0.65
N VAL A 257 58.06 24.30 0.03
CA VAL A 257 58.76 23.13 0.56
C VAL A 257 59.78 23.54 1.65
N LYS A 258 59.85 22.78 2.74
CA LYS A 258 61.04 22.68 3.61
C LYS A 258 61.45 21.21 3.78
N PRO A 259 62.72 20.84 3.54
CA PRO A 259 63.18 19.47 3.65
C PRO A 259 63.53 19.09 5.10
N SER A 260 63.25 17.84 5.46
CA SER A 260 63.50 17.23 6.77
C SER A 260 64.98 16.80 6.90
N PRO A 261 65.70 17.13 7.99
CA PRO A 261 67.06 16.60 8.22
C PRO A 261 67.01 15.25 8.96
N GLY A 262 67.65 14.23 8.39
CA GLY A 262 67.82 12.90 8.98
C GLY A 262 68.79 12.85 10.19
N PRO A 263 69.01 11.65 10.77
CA PRO A 263 69.54 11.48 12.13
C PRO A 263 71.06 11.66 12.21
N ARG A 264 71.55 12.20 13.34
CA ARG A 264 72.98 12.27 13.66
C ARG A 264 73.32 11.29 14.78
N PHE A 265 74.24 10.37 14.49
CA PHE A 265 74.95 9.56 15.46
C PHE A 265 76.18 10.32 15.98
N HIS A 266 76.39 10.25 17.29
CA HIS A 266 77.69 10.32 17.95
C HIS A 266 77.69 9.34 19.11
#